data_AF-A0A7Y4K2A0-F1
#
_entry.id   AF-A0A7Y4K2A0-F1
#
_cell.length_a   1.000
_cell.length_b   1.000
_cell.length_c   1.000
_cell.angle_alpha   90.00
_cell.angle_beta   90.00
_cell.angle_gamma   90.00
#
_symmetry.space_group_name_H-M   'P 1'
#
loop_
_entity.id
_entity.type
_entity.pdbx_description
1 polymer ?
#
loop_
_entity_poly.entity_id
_entity_poly.type
_entity_poly.pdbx_seq_one_letter_code
_entity_poly.pdbx_strand_id
1 'polypeptide(L)'
;VAARVGGGWLELLVAFFVGVVAGAIHFGTMHSQRLDLLKSFLAAFLGTWVALGFTFLLPPFNAVRALFGGATLLVPAMVVTLGSLELAMEAVEAGLPRLTYGLLRFLMLGVGFAAAGTLWGFFWALPPHFEPHALPPLLTFLLVAVGGVALSVCMAGRPRDVAWIVVGVLTAYGAQAVTKMLLGDPGSPLVAAFVLGVVGLLYGRGKQRMPMTVIMPGMLQLAPGFIGTEAILALLGAGRAGVEDARPFNVLLVALQLVLGVVFATVVVPPRISSERGPAFPPSAGGA
;
A
#
# COMPACT_ATOMS: atom_id res chain seq x y z
N VAL A 1 0.01 -6.38 -7.61
CA VAL A 1 -0.32 -6.66 -6.18
C VAL A 1 -0.93 -8.04 -5.97
N ALA A 2 -1.87 -8.48 -6.82
CA ALA A 2 -2.43 -9.84 -6.76
C ALA A 2 -1.36 -10.94 -6.61
N ALA A 3 -0.31 -10.92 -7.44
CA ALA A 3 0.82 -11.86 -7.36
C ALA A 3 1.52 -11.83 -6.00
N ARG A 4 1.83 -10.63 -5.47
CA ARG A 4 2.52 -10.43 -4.18
C ARG A 4 1.77 -11.08 -3.02
N VAL A 5 0.45 -10.98 -3.02
CA VAL A 5 -0.38 -11.53 -1.95
C VAL A 5 -0.49 -13.06 -2.08
N GLY A 6 -0.20 -13.63 -3.25
CA GLY A 6 -0.23 -15.08 -3.52
C GLY A 6 -1.28 -15.48 -4.56
N GLY A 7 -1.77 -14.56 -5.37
CA GLY A 7 -2.70 -14.86 -6.47
C GLY A 7 -2.00 -15.53 -7.66
N GLY A 8 -2.77 -16.32 -8.40
CA GLY A 8 -2.39 -16.95 -9.66
C GLY A 8 -2.80 -16.11 -10.88
N TRP A 9 -2.69 -16.69 -12.07
CA TRP A 9 -3.00 -16.02 -13.33
C TRP A 9 -4.44 -15.52 -13.43
N LEU A 10 -5.41 -16.29 -12.91
CA LEU A 10 -6.82 -15.90 -12.92
C LEU A 10 -7.06 -14.70 -12.00
N GLU A 11 -6.47 -14.69 -10.80
CA GLU A 11 -6.56 -13.55 -9.89
C GLU A 11 -5.92 -12.30 -10.49
N LEU A 12 -4.83 -12.44 -11.26
CA LEU A 12 -4.21 -11.32 -11.97
C LEU A 12 -5.12 -10.76 -13.07
N LEU A 13 -5.75 -11.64 -13.86
CA LEU A 13 -6.65 -11.24 -14.93
C LEU A 13 -7.88 -10.52 -14.36
N VAL A 14 -8.50 -11.07 -13.32
CA VAL A 14 -9.65 -10.43 -12.68
C VAL A 14 -9.23 -9.12 -11.99
N ALA A 15 -8.07 -9.10 -11.33
CA ALA A 15 -7.51 -7.88 -10.74
C ALA A 15 -7.28 -6.77 -11.79
N PHE A 16 -6.93 -7.12 -13.03
CA PHE A 16 -6.80 -6.16 -14.11
C PHE A 16 -8.15 -5.48 -14.40
N PHE A 17 -9.23 -6.24 -14.57
CA PHE A 17 -10.56 -5.66 -14.81
C PHE A 17 -11.09 -4.86 -13.63
N VAL A 18 -10.90 -5.34 -12.41
CA VAL A 18 -11.21 -4.58 -11.19
C VAL A 18 -10.41 -3.27 -11.15
N GLY A 19 -9.13 -3.32 -11.52
CA GLY A 19 -8.25 -2.15 -11.61
C GLY A 19 -8.68 -1.15 -12.69
N VAL A 20 -9.19 -1.61 -13.84
CA VAL A 20 -9.75 -0.76 -14.89
C VAL A 20 -10.99 -0.02 -14.38
N VAL A 21 -11.89 -0.70 -13.68
CA VAL A 21 -13.09 -0.06 -13.08
C VAL A 21 -12.68 0.95 -12.01
N ALA A 22 -11.77 0.57 -11.11
CA ALA A 22 -11.21 1.47 -10.09
C ALA A 22 -10.54 2.71 -10.71
N GLY A 23 -9.77 2.52 -11.78
CA GLY A 23 -9.13 3.59 -12.54
C GLY A 23 -10.15 4.51 -13.21
N ALA A 24 -11.16 3.95 -13.88
CA ALA A 24 -12.23 4.73 -14.51
C ALA A 24 -12.97 5.61 -13.50
N ILE A 25 -13.28 5.09 -12.32
CA ILE A 25 -13.90 5.85 -11.22
C ILE A 25 -12.96 6.97 -10.74
N HIS A 26 -11.66 6.65 -10.56
CA HIS A 26 -10.67 7.61 -10.11
C HIS A 26 -10.52 8.78 -11.10
N PHE A 27 -10.29 8.49 -12.39
CA PHE A 27 -10.11 9.49 -13.43
C PHE A 27 -11.39 10.27 -13.75
N GLY A 28 -12.54 9.59 -13.80
CA GLY A 28 -13.84 10.23 -14.04
C GLY A 28 -14.25 11.21 -12.93
N THR A 29 -13.74 11.03 -11.72
CA THR A 29 -14.08 11.86 -10.55
C THR A 29 -12.93 12.82 -10.15
N MET A 30 -11.95 13.05 -11.04
CA MET A 30 -10.81 13.94 -10.80
C MET A 30 -11.24 15.40 -10.52
N HIS A 31 -12.38 15.84 -11.06
CA HIS A 31 -12.85 17.22 -10.93
C HIS A 31 -13.47 17.56 -9.56
N SER A 32 -13.75 16.57 -8.71
CA SER A 32 -14.38 16.78 -7.40
C SER A 32 -13.56 16.17 -6.27
N GLN A 33 -12.91 17.05 -5.48
CA GLN A 33 -12.21 16.69 -4.24
C GLN A 33 -13.17 16.23 -3.13
N ARG A 34 -14.45 16.59 -3.21
CA ARG A 34 -15.47 16.24 -2.19
C ARG A 34 -15.87 14.77 -2.19
N LEU A 35 -15.42 13.98 -3.16
CA LEU A 35 -15.88 12.60 -3.38
C LEU A 35 -14.85 11.51 -3.07
N ASP A 36 -13.68 11.81 -2.49
CA ASP A 36 -12.62 10.79 -2.32
C ASP A 36 -13.03 9.57 -1.48
N LEU A 37 -13.83 9.80 -0.43
CA LEU A 37 -14.42 8.71 0.36
C LEU A 37 -15.41 7.87 -0.47
N LEU A 38 -16.24 8.55 -1.26
CA LEU A 38 -17.23 7.91 -2.12
C LEU A 38 -16.59 7.10 -3.25
N LYS A 39 -15.44 7.56 -3.80
CA LYS A 39 -14.64 6.80 -4.78
C LYS A 39 -14.21 5.44 -4.22
N SER A 40 -13.79 5.43 -2.95
CA SER A 40 -13.32 4.21 -2.29
C SER A 40 -14.47 3.22 -2.07
N PHE A 41 -15.63 3.71 -1.65
CA PHE A 41 -16.85 2.90 -1.58
C PHE A 41 -17.26 2.35 -2.95
N LEU A 42 -17.38 3.22 -3.96
CA LEU A 42 -17.89 2.83 -5.28
C LEU A 42 -16.97 1.84 -5.99
N ALA A 43 -15.66 2.03 -5.88
CA ALA A 43 -14.69 1.12 -6.47
C ALA A 43 -14.63 -0.22 -5.74
N ALA A 44 -14.78 -0.24 -4.41
CA ALA A 44 -14.96 -1.49 -3.68
C ALA A 44 -16.24 -2.21 -4.11
N PHE A 45 -17.35 -1.49 -4.19
CA PHE A 45 -18.66 -2.04 -4.54
C PHE A 45 -18.67 -2.62 -5.96
N LEU A 46 -18.34 -1.81 -6.97
CA LEU A 46 -18.31 -2.22 -8.37
C LEU A 46 -17.20 -3.24 -8.63
N GLY A 47 -16.04 -3.07 -8.00
CA GLY A 47 -14.94 -4.02 -8.09
C GLY A 47 -15.34 -5.42 -7.61
N THR A 48 -16.08 -5.51 -6.49
CA THR A 48 -16.61 -6.80 -6.00
C THR A 48 -17.58 -7.41 -7.00
N TRP A 49 -18.49 -6.62 -7.58
CA TRP A 49 -19.43 -7.11 -8.59
C TRP A 49 -18.72 -7.63 -9.84
N VAL A 50 -17.66 -6.94 -10.29
CA VAL A 50 -16.82 -7.44 -11.39
C VAL A 50 -16.16 -8.75 -11.00
N ALA A 51 -15.52 -8.82 -9.83
CA ALA A 51 -14.85 -10.02 -9.35
C ALA A 51 -15.82 -11.21 -9.22
N LEU A 52 -17.01 -11.01 -8.67
CA LEU A 52 -18.05 -12.04 -8.56
C LEU A 52 -18.65 -12.39 -9.93
N GLY A 53 -18.83 -11.44 -10.83
CA GLY A 53 -19.28 -11.71 -12.20
C GLY A 53 -18.36 -12.68 -12.94
N PHE A 54 -17.05 -12.51 -12.78
CA PHE A 54 -16.07 -13.41 -13.38
C PHE A 54 -16.13 -14.85 -12.85
N THR A 55 -16.76 -15.11 -11.70
CA THR A 55 -16.92 -16.49 -11.20
C THR A 55 -17.90 -17.32 -12.02
N PHE A 56 -18.73 -16.69 -12.88
CA PHE A 56 -19.56 -17.41 -13.84
C PHE A 56 -18.82 -17.78 -15.13
N LEU A 57 -17.75 -17.04 -15.48
CA LEU A 57 -17.04 -17.19 -16.76
C LEU A 57 -15.74 -17.98 -16.63
N LEU A 58 -15.10 -17.93 -15.45
CA LEU A 58 -13.78 -18.48 -15.24
C LEU A 58 -13.81 -19.71 -14.32
N PRO A 59 -12.80 -20.60 -14.42
CA PRO A 59 -12.57 -21.64 -13.43
C PRO A 59 -12.42 -21.05 -12.02
N PRO A 60 -12.56 -21.87 -10.96
CA PRO A 60 -12.38 -21.46 -9.58
C PRO A 60 -11.12 -20.61 -9.32
N PHE A 61 -11.31 -19.44 -8.70
CA PHE A 61 -10.23 -18.52 -8.31
C PHE A 61 -10.57 -17.79 -7.00
N ASN A 62 -9.57 -17.17 -6.39
CA ASN A 62 -9.76 -16.42 -5.16
C ASN A 62 -10.18 -14.96 -5.41
N ALA A 63 -11.49 -14.70 -5.34
CA ALA A 63 -12.07 -13.37 -5.60
C ALA A 63 -11.54 -12.28 -4.67
N VAL A 64 -11.25 -12.58 -3.40
CA VAL A 64 -10.73 -11.60 -2.42
C VAL A 64 -9.36 -11.08 -2.85
N ARG A 65 -8.47 -11.97 -3.29
CA ARG A 65 -7.12 -11.61 -3.75
C ARG A 65 -7.15 -10.86 -5.08
N ALA A 66 -8.04 -11.24 -5.99
CA ALA A 66 -8.25 -10.52 -7.24
C ALA A 66 -8.75 -9.09 -6.99
N LEU A 67 -9.78 -8.97 -6.15
CA LEU A 67 -10.39 -7.71 -5.75
C LEU A 67 -9.36 -6.78 -5.09
N PHE A 68 -8.61 -7.29 -4.11
CA PHE A 68 -7.56 -6.51 -3.47
C PHE A 68 -6.47 -6.11 -4.47
N GLY A 69 -6.07 -7.03 -5.33
CA GLY A 69 -5.06 -6.80 -6.36
C GLY A 69 -5.41 -5.65 -7.31
N GLY A 70 -6.69 -5.53 -7.70
CA GLY A 70 -7.18 -4.46 -8.56
C GLY A 70 -7.50 -3.16 -7.82
N ALA A 71 -8.03 -3.25 -6.60
CA ALA A 71 -8.40 -2.09 -5.80
C ALA A 71 -7.23 -1.48 -5.00
N THR A 72 -6.01 -2.02 -5.10
CA THR A 72 -4.88 -1.62 -4.23
C THR A 72 -4.59 -0.12 -4.28
N LEU A 73 -4.70 0.54 -5.44
CA LEU A 73 -4.43 1.98 -5.55
C LEU A 73 -5.41 2.84 -4.75
N LEU A 74 -6.58 2.30 -4.39
CA LEU A 74 -7.57 2.98 -3.56
C LEU A 74 -7.36 2.71 -2.07
N VAL A 75 -6.55 1.71 -1.72
CA VAL A 75 -6.26 1.36 -0.34
C VAL A 75 -5.43 2.49 0.28
N PRO A 76 -5.86 3.06 1.43
CA PRO A 76 -5.21 4.20 2.09
C PRO A 76 -3.87 3.86 2.76
N ALA A 77 -3.12 2.89 2.22
CA ALA A 77 -1.88 2.36 2.77
C ALA A 77 -0.89 3.47 3.17
N MET A 78 -0.58 4.39 2.26
CA MET A 78 0.39 5.46 2.52
C MET A 78 -0.06 6.46 3.57
N VAL A 79 -1.34 6.84 3.55
CA VAL A 79 -1.85 7.83 4.50
C VAL A 79 -1.80 7.25 5.91
N VAL A 80 -2.13 5.97 6.06
CA VAL A 80 -2.04 5.26 7.34
C VAL A 80 -0.59 5.12 7.79
N THR A 81 0.32 4.65 6.91
CA THR A 81 1.73 4.51 7.25
C THR A 81 2.39 5.85 7.61
N LEU A 82 2.10 6.92 6.85
CA LEU A 82 2.62 8.25 7.14
C LEU A 82 2.03 8.83 8.44
N GLY A 83 0.73 8.68 8.65
CA GLY A 83 0.07 9.10 9.88
C GLY A 83 0.63 8.38 11.12
N SER A 84 0.87 7.07 11.02
CA SER A 84 1.55 6.30 12.08
C SER A 84 2.98 6.77 12.31
N LEU A 85 3.71 7.13 11.25
CA LEU A 85 5.08 7.63 11.37
C LEU A 85 5.12 9.00 12.05
N GLU A 86 4.25 9.92 11.63
CA GLU A 86 4.12 11.25 12.24
C GLU A 86 3.72 11.13 13.73
N LEU A 87 2.81 10.20 14.07
CA LEU A 87 2.45 9.92 15.47
C LEU A 87 3.62 9.38 16.30
N ALA A 88 4.41 8.45 15.76
CA ALA A 88 5.57 7.90 16.46
C ALA A 88 6.71 8.92 16.63
N MET A 89 6.80 9.90 15.73
CA MET A 89 7.75 11.02 15.80
C MET A 89 7.21 12.20 16.63
N GLU A 90 6.19 11.96 17.46
CA GLU A 90 5.53 12.96 18.32
C GLU A 90 4.86 14.13 17.57
N ALA A 91 4.72 14.04 16.24
CA ALA A 91 3.99 15.00 15.41
C ALA A 91 2.48 14.67 15.37
N VAL A 92 1.85 14.67 16.55
CA VAL A 92 0.46 14.22 16.73
C VAL A 92 -0.55 15.03 15.91
N GLU A 93 -0.34 16.35 15.81
CA GLU A 93 -1.23 17.25 15.06
C GLU A 93 -1.30 16.92 13.56
N ALA A 94 -0.21 16.44 12.97
CA ALA A 94 -0.16 16.03 11.57
C ALA A 94 -0.61 14.56 11.39
N GLY A 95 -0.17 13.69 12.30
CA GLY A 95 -0.36 12.25 12.16
C GLY A 95 -1.79 11.79 12.43
N LEU A 96 -2.46 12.37 13.44
CA LEU A 96 -3.80 11.95 13.84
C LEU A 96 -4.87 12.19 12.75
N PRO A 97 -4.95 13.37 12.09
CA PRO A 97 -5.87 13.59 10.98
C PRO A 97 -5.65 12.64 9.80
N ARG A 98 -4.38 12.38 9.43
CA ARG A 98 -4.05 11.42 8.37
C ARG A 98 -4.51 10.02 8.72
N LEU A 99 -4.17 9.55 9.92
CA LEU A 99 -4.52 8.20 10.36
C LEU A 99 -6.05 8.03 10.44
N THR A 100 -6.75 9.02 10.96
CA THR A 100 -8.23 9.04 11.03
C THR A 100 -8.85 9.01 9.63
N TYR A 101 -8.35 9.83 8.70
CA TYR A 101 -8.81 9.83 7.32
C TYR A 101 -8.53 8.49 6.61
N GLY A 102 -7.35 7.91 6.85
CA GLY A 102 -6.97 6.59 6.36
C GLY A 102 -7.92 5.52 6.86
N LEU A 103 -8.26 5.51 8.16
CA LEU A 103 -9.21 4.59 8.76
C LEU A 103 -10.62 4.75 8.15
N LEU A 104 -11.09 5.98 7.95
CA LEU A 104 -12.40 6.23 7.34
C LEU A 104 -12.46 5.71 5.89
N ARG A 105 -11.38 5.87 5.12
CA ARG A 105 -11.29 5.35 3.75
C ARG A 105 -11.27 3.82 3.71
N PHE A 106 -10.63 3.23 4.70
CA PHE A 106 -10.61 1.80 4.95
C PHE A 106 -12.01 1.26 5.28
N LEU A 107 -12.76 1.96 6.15
CA LEU A 107 -14.16 1.63 6.46
C LEU A 107 -15.03 1.73 5.21
N MET A 108 -14.86 2.77 4.39
CA MET A 108 -15.61 2.92 3.13
C MET A 108 -15.36 1.77 2.14
N LEU A 109 -14.11 1.28 2.04
CA LEU A 109 -13.80 0.07 1.28
C LEU A 109 -14.54 -1.15 1.85
N GLY A 110 -14.47 -1.36 3.16
CA GLY A 110 -15.15 -2.46 3.84
C GLY A 110 -16.66 -2.44 3.63
N VAL A 111 -17.29 -1.28 3.81
CA VAL A 111 -18.73 -1.08 3.57
C VAL A 111 -19.09 -1.34 2.11
N GLY A 112 -18.26 -0.89 1.16
CA GLY A 112 -18.46 -1.18 -0.27
C GLY A 112 -18.42 -2.67 -0.59
N PHE A 113 -17.45 -3.40 -0.03
CA PHE A 113 -17.35 -4.85 -0.19
C PHE A 113 -18.53 -5.60 0.43
N ALA A 114 -18.91 -5.24 1.67
CA ALA A 114 -20.03 -5.85 2.37
C ALA A 114 -21.36 -5.59 1.64
N ALA A 115 -21.62 -4.33 1.28
CA ALA A 115 -22.83 -3.96 0.54
C ALA A 115 -22.92 -4.68 -0.81
N ALA A 116 -21.80 -4.81 -1.53
CA ALA A 116 -21.75 -5.55 -2.78
C ALA A 116 -22.08 -7.04 -2.59
N GLY A 117 -21.47 -7.69 -1.59
CA GLY A 117 -21.73 -9.10 -1.28
C GLY A 117 -23.16 -9.37 -0.83
N THR A 118 -23.72 -8.52 0.02
CA THR A 118 -25.13 -8.61 0.44
C THR A 118 -26.06 -8.44 -0.74
N LEU A 119 -25.83 -7.45 -1.60
CA LEU A 119 -26.69 -7.24 -2.78
C LEU A 119 -26.59 -8.41 -3.76
N TRP A 120 -25.37 -8.93 -3.97
CA TRP A 120 -25.14 -10.12 -4.80
C TRP A 120 -25.91 -11.34 -4.30
N GLY A 121 -25.91 -11.56 -2.97
CA GLY A 121 -26.58 -12.67 -2.31
C GLY A 121 -28.08 -12.77 -2.56
N PHE A 122 -28.75 -11.66 -2.92
CA PHE A 122 -30.17 -11.69 -3.31
C PHE A 122 -30.40 -12.31 -4.68
N PHE A 123 -29.41 -12.28 -5.57
CA PHE A 123 -29.53 -12.76 -6.94
C PHE A 123 -28.84 -14.11 -7.14
N TRP A 124 -27.68 -14.32 -6.50
CA TRP A 124 -26.85 -15.52 -6.68
C TRP A 124 -26.14 -15.94 -5.39
N ALA A 125 -25.83 -17.24 -5.30
CA ALA A 125 -25.02 -17.76 -4.20
C ALA A 125 -23.59 -17.20 -4.24
N LEU A 126 -23.01 -16.95 -3.07
CA LEU A 126 -21.61 -16.54 -2.95
C LEU A 126 -20.70 -17.73 -3.33
N PRO A 127 -19.67 -17.51 -4.17
CA PRO A 127 -18.73 -18.56 -4.55
C PRO A 127 -17.99 -19.11 -3.32
N PRO A 128 -17.70 -20.42 -3.26
CA PRO A 128 -16.87 -20.97 -2.21
C PRO A 128 -15.45 -20.40 -2.27
N HIS A 129 -14.77 -20.37 -1.12
CA HIS A 129 -13.41 -19.88 -1.03
C HIS A 129 -12.43 -20.92 -1.58
N PHE A 130 -11.62 -20.53 -2.57
CA PHE A 130 -10.61 -21.40 -3.16
C PHE A 130 -9.21 -21.00 -2.71
N GLU A 131 -8.39 -22.00 -2.38
CA GLU A 131 -6.96 -21.79 -2.17
C GLU A 131 -6.31 -21.41 -3.51
N PRO A 132 -5.55 -20.30 -3.56
CA PRO A 132 -5.00 -19.82 -4.81
C PRO A 132 -3.79 -20.66 -5.24
N HIS A 133 -3.64 -20.83 -6.54
CA HIS A 133 -2.40 -21.36 -7.11
C HIS A 133 -1.37 -20.22 -7.24
N ALA A 134 -0.60 -20.02 -6.17
CA ALA A 134 0.40 -18.96 -6.11
C ALA A 134 1.43 -19.12 -7.25
N LEU A 135 1.76 -18.00 -7.89
CA LEU A 135 2.79 -17.98 -8.95
C LEU A 135 4.17 -18.32 -8.39
N PRO A 136 5.07 -18.92 -9.21
CA PRO A 136 6.44 -19.18 -8.82
C PRO A 136 7.14 -17.92 -8.26
N PRO A 137 8.02 -18.04 -7.24
CA PRO A 137 8.64 -16.88 -6.60
C PRO A 137 9.38 -15.95 -7.57
N LEU A 138 10.08 -16.53 -8.55
CA LEU A 138 10.80 -15.77 -9.58
C LEU A 138 9.86 -14.93 -10.44
N LEU A 139 8.72 -15.51 -10.84
CA LEU A 139 7.72 -14.80 -11.62
C LEU A 139 7.05 -13.71 -10.80
N THR A 140 6.76 -13.98 -9.52
CA THR A 140 6.23 -12.97 -8.59
C THR A 140 7.21 -11.81 -8.45
N PHE A 141 8.51 -12.08 -8.34
CA PHE A 141 9.56 -11.05 -8.29
C PHE A 141 9.57 -10.17 -9.55
N LEU A 142 9.48 -10.77 -10.75
CA LEU A 142 9.36 -10.03 -12.01
C LEU A 142 8.09 -9.18 -12.08
N LEU A 143 6.95 -9.71 -11.65
CA LEU A 143 5.69 -8.97 -11.61
C LEU A 143 5.72 -7.82 -10.59
N VAL A 144 6.45 -7.98 -9.49
CA VAL A 144 6.71 -6.90 -8.53
C VAL A 144 7.58 -5.80 -9.17
N ALA A 145 8.60 -6.15 -9.98
CA ALA A 145 9.36 -5.17 -10.75
C ALA A 145 8.47 -4.37 -11.73
N VAL A 146 7.60 -5.06 -12.47
CA VAL A 146 6.60 -4.42 -13.36
C VAL A 146 5.68 -3.50 -12.54
N GLY A 147 5.26 -3.93 -11.36
CA GLY A 147 4.51 -3.11 -10.41
C GLY A 147 5.26 -1.84 -9.99
N GLY A 148 6.58 -1.91 -9.80
CA GLY A 148 7.42 -0.74 -9.54
C GLY A 148 7.45 0.25 -10.70
N VAL A 149 7.49 -0.23 -11.95
CA VAL A 149 7.37 0.64 -13.14
C VAL A 149 6.00 1.31 -13.16
N ALA A 150 4.90 0.57 -12.91
CA ALA A 150 3.57 1.15 -12.83
C ALA A 150 3.46 2.22 -11.72
N LEU A 151 4.03 1.95 -10.53
CA LEU A 151 4.07 2.92 -9.44
C LEU A 151 4.83 4.20 -9.82
N SER A 152 5.90 4.09 -10.61
CA SER A 152 6.62 5.27 -11.09
C SER A 152 5.74 6.21 -11.92
N VAL A 153 4.83 5.66 -12.72
CA VAL A 153 3.84 6.43 -13.49
C VAL A 153 2.81 7.05 -12.55
N CYS A 154 2.27 6.27 -11.60
CA CYS A 154 1.30 6.76 -10.62
C CYS A 154 1.83 7.91 -9.76
N MET A 155 3.13 7.91 -9.46
CA MET A 155 3.78 8.94 -8.65
C MET A 155 4.26 10.14 -9.44
N ALA A 156 3.99 10.21 -10.76
CA ALA A 156 4.58 11.19 -11.66
C ALA A 156 6.11 11.27 -11.50
N GLY A 157 6.75 10.12 -11.29
CA GLY A 157 8.18 10.00 -11.09
C GLY A 157 8.94 10.47 -12.34
N ARG A 158 10.10 11.10 -12.14
CA ARG A 158 10.95 11.48 -13.27
C ARG A 158 11.43 10.21 -13.97
N PRO A 159 11.55 10.18 -15.31
CA PRO A 159 11.97 8.98 -16.04
C PRO A 159 13.33 8.44 -15.59
N ARG A 160 14.23 9.34 -15.15
CA ARG A 160 15.53 8.99 -14.55
C ARG A 160 15.47 8.27 -13.21
N ASP A 161 14.35 8.39 -12.49
CA ASP A 161 14.17 7.84 -11.15
C ASP A 161 13.43 6.48 -11.18
N VAL A 162 12.89 6.06 -12.33
CA VAL A 162 12.12 4.81 -12.49
C VAL A 162 12.92 3.59 -12.03
N ALA A 163 14.20 3.50 -12.43
CA ALA A 163 15.07 2.40 -12.02
C ALA A 163 15.21 2.34 -10.48
N TRP A 164 15.31 3.49 -9.82
CA TRP A 164 15.45 3.59 -8.37
C TRP A 164 14.13 3.29 -7.64
N ILE A 165 13.00 3.67 -8.23
CA ILE A 165 11.67 3.29 -7.75
C ILE A 165 11.51 1.76 -7.77
N VAL A 166 11.88 1.11 -8.89
CA VAL A 166 11.85 -0.36 -9.00
C VAL A 166 12.78 -1.01 -7.99
N VAL A 167 14.00 -0.48 -7.80
CA VAL A 167 14.93 -0.95 -6.75
C VAL A 167 14.29 -0.86 -5.37
N GLY A 168 13.61 0.24 -5.03
CA GLY A 168 12.92 0.38 -3.76
C GLY A 168 11.82 -0.67 -3.55
N VAL A 169 10.99 -0.90 -4.56
CA VAL A 169 9.90 -1.89 -4.51
C VAL A 169 10.43 -3.31 -4.40
N LEU A 170 11.47 -3.65 -5.16
CA LEU A 170 12.13 -4.96 -5.09
C LEU A 170 12.87 -5.16 -3.76
N THR A 171 13.51 -4.12 -3.24
CA THR A 171 14.19 -4.16 -1.93
C THR A 171 13.17 -4.42 -0.83
N ALA A 172 12.05 -3.71 -0.83
CA ALA A 172 10.95 -3.94 0.11
C ALA A 172 10.43 -5.38 0.06
N TYR A 173 10.04 -5.85 -1.13
CA TYR A 173 9.51 -7.21 -1.30
C TYR A 173 10.54 -8.29 -0.95
N GLY A 174 11.78 -8.16 -1.45
CA GLY A 174 12.86 -9.10 -1.22
C GLY A 174 13.26 -9.17 0.26
N ALA A 175 13.45 -8.01 0.90
CA ALA A 175 13.75 -7.97 2.33
C ALA A 175 12.64 -8.62 3.15
N GLN A 176 11.37 -8.29 2.89
CA GLN A 176 10.25 -8.92 3.59
C GLN A 176 10.18 -10.43 3.36
N ALA A 177 10.40 -10.91 2.14
CA ALA A 177 10.41 -12.34 1.83
C ALA A 177 11.53 -13.09 2.58
N VAL A 178 12.75 -12.54 2.58
CA VAL A 178 13.91 -13.14 3.26
C VAL A 178 13.71 -13.10 4.78
N THR A 179 13.30 -11.97 5.35
CA THR A 179 13.07 -11.86 6.80
C THR A 179 11.94 -12.77 7.25
N LYS A 180 10.87 -12.93 6.45
CA LYS A 180 9.79 -13.87 6.77
C LYS A 180 10.30 -15.32 6.85
N MET A 181 11.25 -15.71 6.00
CA MET A 181 11.87 -17.05 6.08
C MET A 181 12.76 -17.22 7.30
N LEU A 182 13.45 -16.16 7.74
CA LEU A 182 14.44 -16.22 8.82
C LEU A 182 13.85 -16.01 10.23
N LEU A 183 12.91 -15.07 10.38
CA LEU A 183 12.35 -14.61 11.66
C LEU A 183 10.85 -14.94 11.81
N GLY A 184 10.21 -15.45 10.76
CA GLY A 184 8.76 -15.63 10.72
C GLY A 184 7.98 -14.34 10.45
N ASP A 185 6.65 -14.45 10.49
CA ASP A 185 5.73 -13.36 10.14
C ASP A 185 5.81 -12.13 11.05
N PRO A 186 5.84 -12.25 12.40
CA PRO A 186 5.70 -11.09 13.29
C PRO A 186 6.86 -10.10 13.26
N GLY A 187 8.08 -10.51 12.88
CA GLY A 187 9.26 -9.62 12.84
C GLY A 187 9.60 -9.09 11.45
N SER A 188 8.99 -9.66 10.40
CA SER A 188 9.35 -9.36 9.02
C SER A 188 9.18 -7.89 8.58
N PRO A 189 8.11 -7.17 8.97
CA PRO A 189 7.90 -5.78 8.54
C PRO A 189 8.96 -4.82 9.07
N LEU A 190 9.41 -5.00 10.31
CA LEU A 190 10.41 -4.12 10.94
C LEU A 190 11.73 -4.14 10.18
N VAL A 191 12.26 -5.33 9.92
CA VAL A 191 13.55 -5.50 9.23
C VAL A 191 13.42 -5.05 7.77
N ALA A 192 12.31 -5.37 7.11
CA ALA A 192 12.09 -4.94 5.73
C ALA A 192 12.05 -3.41 5.58
N ALA A 193 11.35 -2.72 6.50
CA ALA A 193 11.32 -1.27 6.54
C ALA A 193 12.67 -0.65 6.89
N PHE A 194 13.44 -1.28 7.79
CA PHE A 194 14.80 -0.87 8.09
C PHE A 194 15.72 -0.95 6.86
N VAL A 195 15.75 -2.10 6.18
CA VAL A 195 16.56 -2.29 4.96
C VAL A 195 16.16 -1.28 3.88
N LEU A 196 14.85 -1.12 3.64
CA LEU A 196 14.34 -0.13 2.69
C LEU A 196 14.76 1.31 3.08
N GLY A 197 14.66 1.65 4.36
CA GLY A 197 15.08 2.94 4.90
C GLY A 197 16.56 3.20 4.66
N VAL A 198 17.43 2.24 4.97
CA VAL A 198 18.88 2.35 4.76
C VAL A 198 19.19 2.56 3.28
N VAL A 199 18.61 1.75 2.38
CA VAL A 199 18.80 1.88 0.93
C VAL A 199 18.33 3.24 0.43
N GLY A 200 17.16 3.71 0.86
CA GLY A 200 16.62 5.01 0.47
C GLY A 200 17.42 6.19 0.99
N LEU A 201 17.88 6.15 2.24
CA LEU A 201 18.71 7.19 2.83
C LEU A 201 20.11 7.25 2.19
N LEU A 202 20.70 6.09 1.88
CA LEU A 202 21.94 6.00 1.11
C LEU A 202 21.76 6.54 -0.31
N TYR A 203 20.65 6.24 -0.98
CA TYR A 203 20.32 6.80 -2.29
C TYR A 203 20.27 8.34 -2.26
N GLY A 204 19.65 8.91 -1.21
CA GLY A 204 19.59 10.35 -1.00
C GLY A 204 20.93 11.02 -0.69
N ARG A 205 22.02 10.26 -0.53
CA ARG A 205 23.37 10.83 -0.42
C ARG A 205 23.93 11.34 -1.75
N GLY A 206 23.35 10.95 -2.88
CA GLY A 206 23.76 11.47 -4.19
C GLY A 206 23.29 12.90 -4.44
N LYS A 207 23.97 13.59 -5.35
CA LYS A 207 23.61 14.96 -5.78
C LYS A 207 22.22 14.96 -6.44
N GLN A 208 21.34 15.87 -6.01
CA GLN A 208 19.96 16.02 -6.51
C GLN A 208 19.05 14.76 -6.35
N ARG A 209 19.33 13.89 -5.37
CA ARG A 209 18.52 12.70 -5.11
C ARG A 209 17.75 12.85 -3.79
N MET A 210 16.44 12.64 -3.84
CA MET A 210 15.59 12.66 -2.64
C MET A 210 15.39 11.22 -2.14
N PRO A 211 15.67 10.90 -0.86
CA PRO A 211 15.44 9.56 -0.29
C PRO A 211 14.02 9.04 -0.55
N MET A 212 13.04 9.95 -0.50
CA MET A 212 11.61 9.67 -0.70
C MET A 212 11.29 8.98 -2.04
N THR A 213 12.14 9.18 -3.05
CA THR A 213 12.04 8.52 -4.37
C THR A 213 12.06 7.00 -4.27
N VAL A 214 12.80 6.46 -3.30
CA VAL A 214 12.96 5.01 -3.09
C VAL A 214 12.09 4.54 -1.93
N ILE A 215 12.06 5.29 -0.83
CA ILE A 215 11.36 4.90 0.40
C ILE A 215 9.85 4.85 0.15
N MET A 216 9.27 5.88 -0.48
CA MET A 216 7.82 5.99 -0.64
C MET A 216 7.19 4.82 -1.44
N PRO A 217 7.68 4.45 -2.65
CA PRO A 217 7.14 3.31 -3.38
C PRO A 217 7.44 1.96 -2.70
N GLY A 218 8.58 1.83 -2.00
CA GLY A 218 8.86 0.63 -1.21
C GLY A 218 7.93 0.50 0.00
N MET A 219 7.60 1.60 0.68
CA MET A 219 6.66 1.60 1.80
C MET A 219 5.23 1.27 1.33
N LEU A 220 4.81 1.75 0.16
CA LEU A 220 3.57 1.31 -0.49
C LEU A 220 3.50 -0.21 -0.63
N GLN A 221 4.63 -0.85 -0.91
CA GLN A 221 4.73 -2.30 -1.07
C GLN A 221 4.69 -3.04 0.27
N LEU A 222 5.27 -2.48 1.34
CA LEU A 222 5.30 -3.07 2.68
C LEU A 222 4.02 -2.80 3.49
N ALA A 223 3.29 -1.74 3.15
CA ALA A 223 2.18 -1.25 3.93
C ALA A 223 1.11 -2.34 4.17
N PRO A 224 0.44 -2.32 5.34
CA PRO A 224 -0.51 -3.36 5.74
C PRO A 224 -1.85 -3.24 5.00
N GLY A 225 -1.88 -2.79 3.74
CA GLY A 225 -3.10 -2.54 2.99
C GLY A 225 -4.02 -3.77 2.92
N PHE A 226 -3.45 -4.94 2.61
CA PHE A 226 -4.22 -6.19 2.47
C PHE A 226 -4.80 -6.65 3.79
N ILE A 227 -3.93 -6.75 4.80
CA ILE A 227 -4.31 -7.20 6.15
C ILE A 227 -5.28 -6.20 6.79
N GLY A 228 -5.10 -4.90 6.54
CA GLY A 228 -5.99 -3.83 6.97
C GLY A 228 -7.40 -3.98 6.39
N THR A 229 -7.49 -4.22 5.07
CA THR A 229 -8.77 -4.50 4.41
C THR A 229 -9.43 -5.77 4.98
N GLU A 230 -8.69 -6.86 5.16
CA GLU A 230 -9.24 -8.10 5.75
C GLU A 230 -9.71 -7.89 7.20
N ALA A 231 -8.98 -7.12 8.00
CA ALA A 231 -9.36 -6.80 9.36
C ALA A 231 -10.69 -6.05 9.42
N ILE A 232 -10.93 -5.12 8.50
CA ILE A 232 -12.20 -4.35 8.44
C ILE A 232 -13.34 -5.23 7.96
N LEU A 233 -13.11 -6.08 6.96
CA LEU A 233 -14.10 -7.05 6.51
C LEU A 233 -14.53 -7.99 7.64
N ALA A 234 -13.56 -8.45 8.46
CA ALA A 234 -13.83 -9.24 9.64
C ALA A 234 -14.69 -8.47 10.67
N LEU A 235 -14.34 -7.21 10.97
CA LEU A 235 -15.11 -6.36 11.89
C LEU A 235 -16.55 -6.10 11.41
N LEU A 236 -16.78 -6.03 10.10
CA LEU A 236 -18.10 -5.83 9.51
C LEU A 236 -18.93 -7.12 9.42
N GLY A 237 -18.42 -8.26 9.93
CA GLY A 237 -19.10 -9.56 9.86
C GLY A 237 -19.18 -10.15 8.44
N ALA A 238 -18.51 -9.52 7.46
CA ALA A 238 -18.41 -10.00 6.09
C ALA A 238 -17.25 -11.00 5.89
N GLY A 239 -16.33 -11.07 6.86
CA GLY A 239 -15.31 -12.12 6.96
C GLY A 239 -15.73 -13.23 7.91
N ARG A 240 -15.06 -14.39 7.84
CA ARG A 240 -15.28 -15.53 8.76
C ARG A 240 -15.24 -15.05 10.22
N ALA A 241 -16.40 -15.06 10.87
CA ALA A 241 -16.56 -14.71 12.28
C ALA A 241 -15.91 -15.80 13.16
N GLY A 242 -14.84 -15.42 13.85
CA GLY A 242 -14.34 -16.09 15.03
C GLY A 242 -14.25 -15.05 16.15
N VAL A 243 -14.69 -15.42 17.36
CA VAL A 243 -14.86 -14.53 18.53
C VAL A 243 -13.51 -13.98 19.08
N GLU A 244 -12.38 -14.33 18.45
CA GLU A 244 -11.00 -13.95 18.84
C GLU A 244 -10.18 -13.37 17.67
N ASP A 245 -10.77 -12.50 16.84
CA ASP A 245 -10.08 -11.97 15.66
C ASP A 245 -9.05 -10.88 16.02
N ALA A 246 -7.80 -11.28 16.30
CA ALA A 246 -6.67 -10.39 16.59
C ALA A 246 -6.15 -9.57 15.38
N ARG A 247 -6.80 -9.68 14.22
CA ARG A 247 -6.37 -9.03 12.95
C ARG A 247 -6.27 -7.50 13.03
N PRO A 248 -7.19 -6.76 13.67
CA PRO A 248 -7.07 -5.30 13.78
C PRO A 248 -5.82 -4.88 14.56
N PHE A 249 -5.49 -5.62 15.63
CA PHE A 249 -4.29 -5.37 16.42
C PHE A 249 -3.02 -5.69 15.62
N ASN A 250 -3.02 -6.76 14.82
CA ASN A 250 -1.89 -7.09 13.94
C ASN A 250 -1.60 -5.99 12.91
N VAL A 251 -2.62 -5.33 12.36
CA VAL A 251 -2.44 -4.21 11.43
C VAL A 251 -1.71 -3.04 12.10
N LEU A 252 -2.08 -2.73 13.34
CA LEU A 252 -1.43 -1.69 14.14
C LEU A 252 0.03 -2.06 14.46
N LEU A 253 0.27 -3.32 14.86
CA LEU A 253 1.62 -3.82 15.12
C LEU A 253 2.51 -3.73 13.88
N VAL A 254 2.01 -4.16 12.71
CA VAL A 254 2.73 -4.06 11.45
C VAL A 254 3.02 -2.59 11.13
N ALA A 255 2.05 -1.69 11.27
CA ALA A 255 2.27 -0.26 11.06
C ALA A 255 3.39 0.30 11.97
N LEU A 256 3.35 -0.02 13.27
CA LEU A 256 4.38 0.40 14.23
C LEU A 256 5.76 -0.16 13.88
N GLN A 257 5.84 -1.42 13.48
CA GLN A 257 7.10 -2.05 13.05
C GLN A 257 7.69 -1.38 11.82
N LEU A 258 6.86 -1.04 10.83
CA LEU A 258 7.32 -0.30 9.64
C LEU A 258 7.91 1.05 10.03
N VAL A 259 7.25 1.75 10.95
CA VAL A 259 7.73 3.04 11.46
C VAL A 259 9.05 2.88 12.21
N LEU A 260 9.12 1.96 13.17
CA LEU A 260 10.34 1.67 13.93
C LEU A 260 11.51 1.29 13.02
N GLY A 261 11.27 0.48 11.99
CA GLY A 261 12.28 0.11 11.00
C GLY A 261 12.87 1.34 10.30
N VAL A 262 12.02 2.26 9.83
CA VAL A 262 12.47 3.51 9.20
C VAL A 262 13.21 4.41 10.19
N VAL A 263 12.73 4.52 11.44
CA VAL A 263 13.40 5.30 12.50
C VAL A 263 14.79 4.74 12.81
N PHE A 264 14.94 3.42 12.92
CA PHE A 264 16.27 2.82 13.09
C PHE A 264 17.19 3.08 11.89
N ALA A 265 16.64 3.13 10.68
CA ALA A 265 17.43 3.46 9.51
C ALA A 265 18.00 4.88 9.54
N THR A 266 17.30 5.86 10.13
CA THR A 266 17.80 7.25 10.26
C THR A 266 18.93 7.37 11.28
N VAL A 267 18.94 6.51 12.31
CA VAL A 267 20.07 6.42 13.27
C VAL A 267 21.33 5.89 12.58
N VAL A 268 21.19 4.86 11.74
CA VAL A 268 22.32 4.26 11.00
C VAL A 268 22.79 5.15 9.85
N VAL A 269 21.85 5.81 9.15
CA VAL A 269 22.11 6.68 8.01
C VAL A 269 21.47 8.05 8.27
N PRO A 270 22.17 8.99 8.92
CA PRO A 270 21.60 10.30 9.23
C PRO A 270 21.08 11.03 7.99
N PRO A 271 19.85 11.58 8.03
CA PRO A 271 19.27 12.33 6.92
C PRO A 271 20.06 13.61 6.66
N ARG A 272 20.20 13.97 5.37
CA ARG A 272 20.85 15.20 4.98
C ARG A 272 19.89 16.36 5.18
N ILE A 273 20.10 17.14 6.23
CA ILE A 273 19.44 18.44 6.38
C ILE A 273 20.13 19.38 5.41
N SER A 274 19.46 19.71 4.30
CA SER A 274 19.85 20.84 3.48
C SER A 274 19.62 22.10 4.30
N SER A 275 20.68 22.56 5.00
CA SER A 275 20.73 23.91 5.51
C SER A 275 20.46 24.84 4.33
N GLU A 276 19.33 25.56 4.38
CA GLU A 276 19.19 26.81 3.66
C GLU A 276 20.36 27.68 4.09
N ARG A 277 21.36 27.80 3.21
CA ARG A 277 22.28 28.93 3.25
C ARG A 277 21.42 30.15 2.97
N GLY A 278 20.93 30.79 4.02
CA GLY A 278 20.43 32.15 3.94
C GLY A 278 21.48 33.01 3.21
N PRO A 279 21.07 33.96 2.35
CA PRO A 279 22.01 34.75 1.58
C PRO A 279 23.02 35.40 2.53
N ALA A 280 24.31 35.20 2.24
CA ALA A 280 25.37 35.93 2.92
C ALA A 280 25.07 37.42 2.75
N PHE A 281 24.74 38.10 3.84
CA PHE A 281 24.65 39.56 3.85
C PHE A 281 25.96 40.11 3.28
N PRO A 282 25.94 40.97 2.24
CA PRO A 282 27.14 41.63 1.81
C PRO A 282 27.66 42.52 2.95
N PRO A 283 28.98 42.62 3.17
CA PRO A 283 29.52 43.54 4.15
C PRO A 283 29.08 44.96 3.78
N SER A 284 28.47 45.65 4.75
CA SER A 284 28.16 47.06 4.64
C SER A 284 29.46 47.83 4.44
N ALA A 285 29.73 48.23 3.20
CA ALA A 285 30.64 49.32 2.91
C ALA A 285 29.94 50.62 3.37
N GLY A 286 30.53 51.32 4.33
CA GLY A 286 29.99 52.56 4.84
C GLY A 286 30.71 53.09 6.07
N GLY A 287 31.99 53.39 5.91
CA GLY A 287 32.66 54.39 6.74
C GLY A 287 32.48 55.76 6.10
N ALA A 288 31.83 56.67 6.84
CA ALA A 288 31.98 58.13 6.87
C ALA A 288 30.78 58.72 7.62
#